data_AF-A0A9W4IMH2-F1
#
_entry.id   AF-A0A9W4IMH2-F1
#
_cell.length_a   1.000
_cell.length_b   1.000
_cell.length_c   1.000
_cell.angle_alpha   90.00
_cell.angle_beta   90.00
_cell.angle_gamma   90.00
#
_symmetry.space_group_name_H-M   'P 1'
#
loop_
_entity.id
_entity.type
_entity.pdbx_description
1 polymer ?
#
loop_
_entity_poly.entity_id
_entity_poly.type
_entity_poly.pdbx_seq_one_letter_code
_entity_poly.pdbx_strand_id
1 'polypeptide(L)'
;MDLELKFDFHLGDLLTDLPVASDMKLKNLTANGLRGAAFAISQCTRFSGAPGQGNCTNSEFQIKNVVIEGLSGTSKSTRVASLQCSAIAPCTNITISDTTLHLENGTLANGYLCGNVENAAGFECNGVPCVGGSATGEC
;
A
#
# COMPACT_ATOMS: atom_id res chain seq x y z
N MET A 1 -6.08 8.95 -10.84
CA MET A 1 -4.67 9.29 -10.54
C MET A 1 -4.46 8.69 -9.18
N ASP A 2 -3.97 7.46 -9.14
CA ASP A 2 -3.84 6.68 -7.91
C ASP A 2 -2.42 6.92 -7.37
N LEU A 3 -2.28 7.17 -6.07
CA LEU A 3 -0.97 7.42 -5.49
C LEU A 3 -0.33 6.08 -5.14
N GLU A 4 0.68 5.73 -5.93
CA GLU A 4 1.27 4.41 -5.87
C GLU A 4 2.73 4.46 -5.43
N LEU A 5 3.05 3.73 -4.37
CA LEU A 5 4.43 3.49 -3.94
C LEU A 5 4.80 2.05 -4.28
N LYS A 6 5.35 1.84 -5.48
CA LYS A 6 5.98 0.57 -5.86
C LYS A 6 7.46 0.58 -5.49
N PHE A 7 7.88 -0.40 -4.70
CA PHE A 7 9.29 -0.67 -4.44
C PHE A 7 9.60 -2.07 -4.95
N ASP A 8 10.13 -2.18 -6.18
CA ASP A 8 10.63 -3.43 -6.75
C ASP A 8 12.16 -3.37 -6.73
N PHE A 9 12.78 -4.11 -5.81
CA PHE A 9 14.24 -4.24 -5.74
C PHE A 9 14.62 -5.70 -5.97
N HIS A 10 15.30 -5.96 -7.10
CA HIS A 10 16.07 -7.17 -7.31
C HIS A 10 17.47 -6.94 -6.69
N LEU A 11 17.79 -7.63 -5.59
CA LEU A 11 19.11 -7.51 -4.96
C LEU A 11 20.15 -8.35 -5.72
N GLY A 12 21.02 -7.64 -6.44
CA GLY A 12 22.42 -8.03 -6.59
C GLY A 12 23.27 -7.10 -5.73
N ASP A 13 24.08 -7.70 -4.85
CA ASP A 13 25.31 -7.16 -4.24
C ASP A 13 25.25 -6.32 -2.94
N LEU A 14 25.70 -6.99 -1.86
CA LEU A 14 26.87 -6.61 -1.04
C LEU A 14 26.90 -5.25 -0.34
N LEU A 15 25.92 -4.93 0.52
CA LEU A 15 26.07 -3.96 1.61
C LEU A 15 25.29 -4.45 2.84
N THR A 16 25.85 -4.26 4.05
CA THR A 16 25.35 -4.77 5.34
C THR A 16 24.05 -4.12 5.85
N ASP A 17 23.44 -3.23 5.06
CA ASP A 17 22.18 -2.57 5.39
C ASP A 17 21.12 -2.97 4.35
N LEU A 18 20.07 -3.66 4.81
CA LEU A 18 18.90 -3.96 3.98
C LEU A 18 18.25 -2.65 3.50
N PRO A 19 17.76 -2.60 2.25
CA PRO A 19 17.16 -1.39 1.70
C PRO A 19 15.88 -1.01 2.46
N VAL A 20 15.69 0.29 2.71
CA VAL A 20 14.58 0.84 3.50
C VAL A 20 13.94 2.05 2.82
N ALA A 21 12.60 2.12 2.86
CA ALA A 21 11.84 3.34 2.67
C ALA A 21 11.23 3.76 4.00
N SER A 22 11.58 4.95 4.50
CA SER A 22 11.06 5.45 5.76
C SER A 22 10.77 6.94 5.78
N ASP A 23 10.01 7.34 6.80
CA ASP A 23 9.78 8.74 7.18
C ASP A 23 9.08 9.55 6.08
N MET A 24 8.13 8.88 5.42
CA MET A 24 7.32 9.45 4.34
C MET A 24 6.06 10.09 4.91
N LYS A 25 5.78 11.34 4.52
CA LYS A 25 4.62 12.08 5.01
C LYS A 25 3.88 12.76 3.87
N LEU A 26 2.62 12.42 3.71
CA LEU A 26 1.73 12.98 2.70
C LEU A 26 0.54 13.63 3.38
N LYS A 27 0.23 14.86 2.97
CA LYS A 27 -0.76 15.70 3.61
C LYS A 27 -1.66 16.42 2.63
N ASN A 28 -2.89 16.69 3.06
CA ASN A 28 -3.83 17.57 2.38
C ASN A 28 -4.03 17.16 0.92
N LEU A 29 -4.25 15.86 0.70
CA LEU A 29 -4.42 15.30 -0.62
C LEU A 29 -5.88 15.43 -1.08
N THR A 30 -6.08 15.75 -2.35
CA THR A 30 -7.40 15.72 -2.99
C THR A 30 -7.36 14.76 -4.17
N ALA A 31 -8.29 13.82 -4.21
CA ALA A 31 -8.38 12.82 -5.27
C ALA A 31 -9.72 12.89 -6.02
N ASN A 32 -9.69 12.61 -7.31
CA ASN A 32 -10.88 12.61 -8.15
C ASN A 32 -10.96 11.31 -8.96
N GLY A 33 -12.02 10.54 -8.73
CA GLY A 33 -12.33 9.32 -9.47
C GLY A 33 -11.21 8.27 -9.44
N LEU A 34 -10.61 8.02 -8.26
CA LEU A 34 -9.63 6.94 -8.06
C LEU A 34 -10.18 5.61 -8.56
N ARG A 35 -9.33 4.81 -9.23
CA ARG A 35 -9.76 3.51 -9.78
C ARG A 35 -9.37 2.37 -8.85
N GLY A 36 -8.28 2.53 -8.12
CA GLY A 36 -7.80 1.64 -7.07
C GLY A 36 -8.06 2.19 -5.67
N ALA A 37 -7.45 1.59 -4.65
CA ALA A 37 -7.30 2.28 -3.38
C ALA A 37 -6.40 3.52 -3.55
N ALA A 38 -6.56 4.44 -2.62
CA ALA A 38 -5.80 5.68 -2.66
C ALA A 38 -4.32 5.48 -2.34
N PHE A 39 -4.02 4.46 -1.54
CA PHE A 39 -2.67 4.11 -1.14
C PHE A 39 -2.43 2.62 -1.33
N ALA A 40 -1.45 2.31 -2.16
CA ALA A 40 -1.02 0.93 -2.38
C ALA A 40 0.44 0.77 -1.94
N ILE A 41 0.69 -0.28 -1.15
CA ILE A 41 2.02 -0.82 -0.89
C ILE A 41 2.00 -2.27 -1.36
N SER A 42 2.95 -2.64 -2.22
CA SER A 42 3.17 -4.02 -2.62
C SER A 42 4.63 -4.38 -2.48
N GLN A 43 4.90 -5.37 -1.64
CA GLN A 43 6.19 -6.06 -1.53
C GLN A 43 6.15 -7.41 -2.26
N CYS A 44 5.24 -7.57 -3.22
CA CYS A 44 5.31 -8.64 -4.20
C CYS A 44 6.45 -8.34 -5.16
N THR A 45 7.49 -9.20 -5.15
CA THR A 45 8.71 -9.07 -5.97
C THR A 45 8.48 -9.41 -7.45
N ARG A 46 7.28 -9.12 -7.97
CA ARG A 46 6.87 -9.58 -9.28
C ARG A 46 5.87 -8.67 -9.98
N PHE A 47 6.29 -8.18 -11.14
CA PHE A 47 5.45 -7.46 -12.06
C PHE A 47 4.51 -8.40 -12.86
N SER A 48 3.41 -7.84 -13.35
CA SER A 48 2.53 -8.54 -14.30
C SER A 48 3.32 -8.94 -15.57
N GLY A 49 3.25 -10.22 -15.97
CA GLY A 49 3.87 -10.74 -17.21
C GLY A 49 5.16 -11.56 -17.04
N ALA A 50 5.75 -11.66 -15.85
CA ALA A 50 6.85 -12.60 -15.62
C ALA A 50 6.37 -14.09 -15.66
N PRO A 51 7.22 -15.12 -15.87
CA PRO A 51 6.89 -16.57 -15.75
C PRO A 51 7.07 -17.19 -14.34
N GLY A 52 6.05 -17.85 -13.75
CA GLY A 52 6.01 -18.32 -12.33
C GLY A 52 4.95 -17.70 -11.39
N GLN A 53 4.87 -18.15 -10.13
CA GLN A 53 4.03 -17.55 -9.06
C GLN A 53 4.85 -16.50 -8.29
N GLY A 54 4.26 -15.33 -8.00
CA GLY A 54 4.94 -14.27 -7.23
C GLY A 54 4.96 -14.56 -5.74
N ASN A 55 6.06 -14.20 -5.08
CA ASN A 55 6.17 -14.28 -3.63
C ASN A 55 6.01 -12.88 -3.04
N CYS A 56 4.94 -12.68 -2.27
CA CYS A 56 4.61 -11.42 -1.60
C CYS A 56 5.05 -11.37 -0.14
N THR A 57 5.75 -12.41 0.33
CA THR A 57 6.08 -12.58 1.75
C THR A 57 7.57 -12.72 2.02
N ASN A 58 8.45 -12.64 1.02
CA ASN A 58 9.89 -12.86 1.16
C ASN A 58 10.77 -11.62 0.88
N SER A 59 10.17 -10.46 0.61
CA SER A 59 10.95 -9.23 0.45
C SER A 59 11.63 -8.85 1.77
N GLU A 60 12.91 -8.52 1.70
CA GLU A 60 13.70 -7.98 2.83
C GLU A 60 13.71 -6.44 2.86
N PHE A 61 13.06 -5.80 1.88
CA PHE A 61 12.95 -4.34 1.81
C PHE A 61 12.05 -3.84 2.94
N GLN A 62 12.55 -2.96 3.82
CA GLN A 62 11.76 -2.46 4.93
C GLN A 62 10.95 -1.22 4.52
N ILE A 63 9.66 -1.19 4.87
CA ILE A 63 8.85 0.02 4.80
C ILE A 63 8.42 0.40 6.22
N LYS A 64 8.69 1.64 6.64
CA LYS A 64 8.29 2.08 7.99
C LYS A 64 8.00 3.56 8.11
N ASN A 65 7.30 3.97 9.16
CA ASN A 65 7.04 5.38 9.50
C ASN A 65 6.41 6.16 8.32
N VAL A 66 5.28 5.67 7.83
CA VAL A 66 4.54 6.31 6.74
C VAL A 66 3.32 7.00 7.32
N VAL A 67 3.15 8.29 7.04
CA VAL A 67 2.02 9.09 7.53
C VAL A 67 1.25 9.67 6.36
N ILE A 68 -0.03 9.36 6.31
CA ILE A 68 -1.00 9.88 5.37
C ILE A 68 -2.09 10.58 6.17
N GLU A 69 -2.29 11.87 5.91
CA GLU A 69 -3.21 12.71 6.69
C GLU A 69 -4.00 13.65 5.78
N GLY A 70 -5.32 13.69 5.92
CA GLY A 70 -6.15 14.68 5.22
C GLY A 70 -6.34 14.37 3.74
N LEU A 71 -6.64 13.11 3.39
CA LEU A 71 -7.07 12.75 2.03
C LEU A 71 -8.57 12.97 1.89
N SER A 72 -9.00 13.68 0.86
CA SER A 72 -10.42 13.84 0.55
C SER A 72 -10.73 13.72 -0.93
N GLY A 73 -12.00 13.49 -1.28
CA GLY A 73 -12.49 13.55 -2.65
C GLY A 73 -13.30 12.32 -3.06
N THR A 74 -13.10 11.84 -4.29
CA THR A 74 -13.94 10.78 -4.87
C THR A 74 -13.14 9.57 -5.35
N SER A 75 -13.76 8.39 -5.22
CA SER A 75 -13.20 7.10 -5.63
C SER A 75 -14.25 6.25 -6.34
N LYS A 76 -13.83 5.38 -7.25
CA LYS A 76 -14.65 4.29 -7.82
C LYS A 76 -14.43 2.97 -7.09
N SER A 77 -13.42 2.94 -6.21
CA SER A 77 -13.08 1.82 -5.35
C SER A 77 -13.61 2.07 -3.94
N THR A 78 -14.07 1.02 -3.27
CA THR A 78 -14.40 1.07 -1.83
C THR A 78 -13.16 1.09 -0.93
N ARG A 79 -11.98 0.91 -1.51
CA ARG A 79 -10.70 0.79 -0.80
C ARG A 79 -10.07 2.16 -0.61
N VAL A 80 -9.64 2.43 0.62
CA VAL A 80 -8.75 3.54 0.97
C VAL A 80 -7.30 3.10 0.87
N ALA A 81 -6.98 1.89 1.34
CA ALA A 81 -5.63 1.33 1.27
C ALA A 81 -5.58 -0.15 0.85
N SER A 82 -4.49 -0.51 0.17
CA SER A 82 -4.08 -1.88 -0.16
C SER A 82 -2.62 -2.09 0.22
N LEU A 83 -2.36 -2.73 1.35
CA LEU A 83 -1.05 -2.86 1.97
C LEU A 83 -0.61 -4.33 1.99
N GLN A 84 0.01 -4.80 0.92
CA GLN A 84 0.61 -6.14 0.85
C GLN A 84 2.09 -6.05 1.22
N CYS A 85 2.40 -6.31 2.49
CA CYS A 85 3.77 -6.33 3.00
C CYS A 85 4.28 -7.77 3.19
N SER A 86 5.58 -7.88 3.37
CA SER A 86 6.34 -9.11 3.49
C SER A 86 6.27 -9.66 4.90
N ALA A 87 6.31 -10.98 5.05
CA ALA A 87 6.43 -11.60 6.38
C ALA A 87 7.88 -11.51 6.91
N ILE A 88 8.86 -11.37 6.01
CA ILE A 88 10.28 -11.22 6.38
C ILE A 88 10.59 -9.78 6.85
N ALA A 89 9.98 -8.78 6.21
CA ALA A 89 10.11 -7.37 6.59
C ALA A 89 8.72 -6.69 6.62
N PRO A 90 7.92 -6.91 7.69
CA PRO A 90 6.59 -6.32 7.83
C PRO A 90 6.62 -4.80 7.70
N CYS A 91 5.57 -4.19 7.15
CA CYS A 91 5.44 -2.74 7.17
C CYS A 91 5.14 -2.28 8.60
N THR A 92 5.88 -1.31 9.13
CA THR A 92 5.71 -0.86 10.53
C THR A 92 5.36 0.62 10.63
N ASN A 93 4.54 1.00 11.60
CA ASN A 93 4.18 2.39 11.89
C ASN A 93 3.56 3.11 10.67
N ILE A 94 2.49 2.53 10.12
CA ILE A 94 1.71 3.11 9.04
C ILE A 94 0.51 3.84 9.64
N THR A 95 0.45 5.16 9.44
CA THR A 95 -0.64 6.00 9.92
C THR A 95 -1.45 6.51 8.74
N ILE A 96 -2.75 6.24 8.74
CA ILE A 96 -3.71 6.82 7.79
C ILE A 96 -4.81 7.47 8.61
N SER A 97 -4.92 8.80 8.56
CA SER A 97 -5.93 9.55 9.30
C SER A 97 -6.63 10.60 8.45
N ASP A 98 -7.78 11.05 8.92
CA ASP A 98 -8.56 12.13 8.31
C ASP A 98 -8.83 11.89 6.82
N THR A 99 -9.25 10.66 6.49
CA THR A 99 -9.57 10.25 5.13
C THR A 99 -11.08 10.28 4.86
N THR A 100 -11.47 11.00 3.81
CA THR A 100 -12.88 11.19 3.41
C THR A 100 -13.01 11.03 1.91
N LEU A 101 -13.05 9.77 1.46
CA LEU A 101 -13.30 9.42 0.06
C LEU A 101 -14.74 8.93 -0.11
N HIS A 102 -15.45 9.48 -1.08
CA HIS A 102 -16.80 9.07 -1.44
C HIS A 102 -16.84 8.38 -2.80
N LEU A 103 -17.67 7.35 -2.91
CA LEU A 103 -18.09 6.78 -4.18
C LEU A 103 -19.07 7.72 -4.90
N GLU A 104 -19.29 7.50 -6.20
CA GLU A 104 -20.26 8.27 -6.99
C GLU A 104 -21.68 8.22 -6.38
N ASN A 105 -22.01 7.16 -5.65
CA ASN A 105 -23.28 7.00 -4.93
C ASN A 105 -23.30 7.63 -3.52
N GLY A 106 -22.24 8.35 -3.12
CA GLY A 106 -22.10 8.99 -1.81
C GLY A 106 -21.57 8.10 -0.67
N THR A 107 -21.44 6.78 -0.90
CA THR A 107 -20.91 5.85 0.10
C THR A 107 -19.46 6.18 0.44
N LEU A 108 -19.11 6.15 1.72
CA LEU A 108 -17.72 6.31 2.14
C LEU A 108 -16.89 5.07 1.78
N ALA A 109 -15.72 5.29 1.17
CA ALA A 109 -14.71 4.25 1.04
C ALA A 109 -14.08 4.00 2.42
N ASN A 110 -14.07 2.74 2.84
CA ASN A 110 -13.56 2.33 4.15
C ASN A 110 -12.80 1.00 4.10
N GLY A 111 -12.41 0.51 2.91
CA GLY A 111 -11.65 -0.72 2.75
C GLY A 111 -10.16 -0.52 3.01
N TYR A 112 -9.61 -1.30 3.94
CA TYR A 112 -8.19 -1.34 4.26
C TYR A 112 -7.72 -2.79 4.17
N LEU A 113 -7.13 -3.14 3.03
CA LEU A 113 -6.60 -4.48 2.79
C LEU A 113 -5.18 -4.55 3.34
N CYS A 114 -4.87 -5.52 4.20
CA CYS A 114 -3.56 -5.58 4.86
C CYS A 114 -2.99 -6.99 4.93
N GLY A 115 -1.70 -7.13 4.64
CA GLY A 115 -0.88 -8.31 4.93
C GLY A 115 0.43 -7.89 5.55
N ASN A 116 0.77 -8.44 6.72
CA ASN A 116 2.01 -8.17 7.45
C ASN A 116 2.25 -6.67 7.71
N VAL A 117 1.21 -5.96 8.15
CA VAL A 117 1.31 -4.58 8.65
C VAL A 117 1.27 -4.62 10.17
N GLU A 118 2.22 -3.96 10.82
CA GLU A 118 2.35 -3.88 12.26
C GLU A 118 2.30 -2.43 12.74
N ASN A 119 1.71 -2.21 13.92
CA ASN A 119 1.56 -0.88 14.52
C ASN A 119 0.86 0.13 13.58
N ALA A 120 -0.22 -0.31 12.92
CA ALA A 120 -1.09 0.58 12.16
C ALA A 120 -1.82 1.56 13.09
N ALA A 121 -2.05 2.79 12.62
CA ALA A 121 -2.77 3.82 13.37
C ALA A 121 -3.74 4.62 12.48
N GLY A 122 -4.89 4.97 13.04
CA GLY A 122 -5.93 5.76 12.36
C GLY A 122 -6.86 4.95 11.44
N PHE A 123 -6.61 3.66 11.27
CA PHE A 123 -7.45 2.72 10.53
C PHE A 123 -7.34 1.30 11.09
N GLU A 124 -8.30 0.44 10.74
CA GLU A 124 -8.29 -0.98 11.07
C GLU A 124 -8.28 -1.80 9.78
N CYS A 125 -7.41 -2.79 9.71
CA CYS A 125 -7.34 -3.73 8.60
C CYS A 125 -8.62 -4.57 8.57
N ASN A 126 -9.37 -4.49 7.48
CA ASN A 126 -10.69 -5.10 7.37
C ASN A 126 -10.88 -5.96 6.11
N GLY A 127 -9.81 -6.20 5.36
CA GLY A 127 -9.83 -7.11 4.22
C GLY A 127 -8.50 -7.77 3.93
N VAL A 128 -8.57 -8.78 3.07
CA VAL A 128 -7.43 -9.61 2.65
C VAL A 128 -6.60 -8.83 1.63
N PRO A 129 -5.25 -8.86 1.73
CA PRO A 129 -4.38 -8.11 0.85
C PRO A 129 -4.33 -8.73 -0.55
N CYS A 130 -3.93 -7.90 -1.52
CA CYS A 130 -3.78 -8.32 -2.89
C CYS A 130 -2.44 -9.04 -3.09
N VAL A 131 -2.50 -10.37 -3.31
CA VAL A 131 -1.33 -11.25 -3.47
C VAL A 131 -0.95 -11.54 -4.93
N GLY A 132 -1.63 -10.91 -5.89
CA GLY A 132 -1.36 -11.07 -7.31
C GLY A 132 -0.32 -10.06 -7.83
N GLY A 133 0.44 -10.45 -8.84
CA GLY A 133 1.29 -9.50 -9.57
C GLY A 133 0.42 -8.45 -10.26
N SER A 134 0.69 -7.17 -9.99
CA SER A 134 -0.17 -6.08 -10.44
C SER A 134 0.61 -4.89 -10.96
N ALA A 135 0.03 -4.24 -11.96
CA ALA A 135 0.54 -2.98 -12.49
C ALA A 135 0.18 -1.78 -11.59
N THR A 136 -0.60 -1.95 -10.53
CA THR A 136 -0.98 -0.87 -9.59
C THR A 136 -0.68 -1.20 -8.13
N GLY A 137 0.06 -2.30 -7.87
CA GLY A 137 0.34 -2.74 -6.51
C GLY A 137 -0.89 -3.26 -5.76
N GLU A 138 -2.02 -3.37 -6.47
CA GLU A 138 -3.33 -3.79 -5.95
C GLU A 138 -3.94 -4.95 -6.73
N CYS A 139 -5.16 -5.32 -6.37
CA CYS A 139 -6.12 -5.99 -7.24
C CYS A 139 -6.73 -4.94 -8.18
#